data_AF-A0A7K0TG97-F1
#
_entry.id   AF-A0A7K0TG97-F1
#
_cell.length_a   1.000
_cell.length_b   1.000
_cell.length_c   1.000
_cell.angle_alpha   90.00
_cell.angle_beta   90.00
_cell.angle_gamma   90.00
#
_symmetry.space_group_name_H-M   'P 1'
#
loop_
_entity.id
_entity.type
_entity.pdbx_description
1 polymer ?
#
loop_
_entity_poly.entity_id
_entity_poly.type
_entity_poly.pdbx_seq_one_letter_code
_entity_poly.pdbx_strand_id
1 'polypeptide(L)'
;MDELPLKLKDQNDVVTHVINILHRLGLLTSHHDSFDSTVVDSVRAFQQSRGLVVSGVVDATTLNALEEARWKLGDRSLYLQPSPMMHGDDVATLQSRLTEMGFNCGRVDGVFGPRLEDAVRDFQKSVGVAIDGKCGPATITALMRLSRTVSGGAPSILRESAIQKNRGPALANKVIVLDPSFGGLDQGNCGNDVVESEVVFDIAQRLEGRLLALGVSVFLTRGANNSPSESQRLILANETNADLVISLHLDKYHNDKAHGVATYFYGSLAHG
;
A
#
# COMPACT_ATOMS: atom_id res chain seq x y z
N MET A 1 24.12 15.58 -6.73
CA MET A 1 23.19 14.60 -6.13
C MET A 1 22.80 15.22 -4.81
N ASP A 2 21.67 15.91 -4.77
CA ASP A 2 21.15 16.41 -3.50
C ASP A 2 20.73 15.23 -2.63
N GLU A 3 21.10 15.29 -1.36
CA GLU A 3 21.01 14.19 -0.41
C GLU A 3 19.58 14.13 0.15
N LEU A 4 18.83 13.09 -0.19
CA LEU A 4 17.64 12.72 0.56
C LEU A 4 18.05 12.34 1.99
N PRO A 5 17.23 12.63 3.01
CA PRO A 5 15.86 13.13 2.94
C PRO A 5 15.74 14.67 2.98
N LEU A 6 14.73 15.23 2.30
CA LEU A 6 14.44 16.68 2.34
C LEU A 6 13.75 17.09 3.65
N LYS A 7 14.18 18.21 4.22
CA LYS A 7 13.76 18.74 5.52
C LYS A 7 13.38 20.22 5.42
N LEU A 8 12.77 20.72 6.50
CA LEU A 8 12.35 22.11 6.62
C LEU A 8 13.52 23.07 6.35
N LYS A 9 13.27 24.07 5.50
CA LYS A 9 14.20 25.12 5.00
C LYS A 9 15.14 24.68 3.87
N ASP A 10 15.04 23.46 3.37
CA ASP A 10 15.80 23.06 2.18
C ASP A 10 15.36 23.89 0.96
N GLN A 11 16.34 24.25 0.13
CA GLN A 11 16.18 25.05 -1.09
C GLN A 11 17.10 24.45 -2.16
N ASN A 12 16.55 23.56 -2.99
CA ASN A 12 17.27 22.95 -4.11
C ASN A 12 16.30 22.54 -5.24
N ASP A 13 16.83 22.00 -6.33
CA ASP A 13 16.04 21.59 -7.50
C ASP A 13 15.03 20.50 -7.15
N VAL A 14 15.38 19.59 -6.21
CA VAL A 14 14.49 18.51 -5.74
C VAL A 14 13.30 19.09 -4.96
N VAL A 15 13.51 20.09 -4.11
CA VAL A 15 12.44 20.81 -3.39
C VAL A 15 11.47 21.45 -4.39
N THR A 16 12.01 22.16 -5.39
CA THR A 16 11.19 22.79 -6.44
C THR A 16 10.36 21.75 -7.18
N HIS A 17 10.96 20.61 -7.50
CA HIS A 17 10.30 19.50 -8.16
C HIS A 17 9.17 18.88 -7.31
N VAL A 18 9.41 18.63 -6.01
CA VAL A 18 8.39 18.15 -5.07
C VAL A 18 7.23 19.13 -4.94
N ILE A 19 7.51 20.42 -4.81
CA ILE A 19 6.48 21.47 -4.71
C ILE A 19 5.60 21.49 -5.96
N ASN A 20 6.20 21.35 -7.16
CA ASN A 20 5.46 21.25 -8.41
C ASN A 20 4.54 20.01 -8.46
N ILE A 21 4.99 18.86 -7.96
CA ILE A 21 4.15 17.67 -7.86
C ILE A 21 2.98 17.93 -6.90
N LEU A 22 3.24 18.46 -5.70
CA LEU A 22 2.20 18.76 -4.71
C LEU A 22 1.15 19.76 -5.25
N HIS A 23 1.57 20.75 -6.04
CA HIS A 23 0.67 21.63 -6.77
C HIS A 23 -0.20 20.89 -7.79
N ARG A 24 0.40 20.00 -8.60
CA ARG A 24 -0.33 19.19 -9.58
C ARG A 24 -1.36 18.26 -8.92
N LEU A 25 -1.04 17.77 -7.72
CA LEU A 25 -1.92 16.98 -6.88
C LEU A 25 -3.02 17.81 -6.19
N GLY A 26 -2.93 19.14 -6.22
CA GLY A 26 -3.87 20.04 -5.56
C GLY A 26 -3.69 20.11 -4.05
N LEU A 27 -2.55 19.63 -3.53
CA LEU A 27 -2.21 19.68 -2.10
C LEU A 27 -1.59 21.03 -1.71
N LEU A 28 -1.04 21.75 -2.68
CA LEU A 28 -0.57 23.14 -2.52
C LEU A 28 -1.35 24.10 -3.42
N THR A 29 -1.73 25.25 -2.88
CA THR A 29 -2.49 26.29 -3.60
C THR A 29 -1.67 27.54 -3.91
N SER A 30 -0.64 27.84 -3.12
CA SER A 30 0.24 29.01 -3.25
C SER A 30 1.64 28.60 -3.70
N HIS A 31 2.35 29.45 -4.45
CA HIS A 31 3.74 29.17 -4.85
C HIS A 31 4.68 29.21 -3.63
N HIS A 32 5.61 28.26 -3.55
CA HIS A 32 6.63 28.19 -2.50
C HIS A 32 8.00 27.95 -3.13
N ASP A 33 9.00 28.73 -2.72
CA ASP A 33 10.39 28.60 -3.22
C ASP A 33 11.29 27.78 -2.29
N SER A 34 10.74 27.32 -1.16
CA SER A 34 11.48 26.57 -0.14
C SER A 34 10.59 25.57 0.58
N PHE A 35 11.20 24.56 1.19
CA PHE A 35 10.49 23.54 1.97
C PHE A 35 10.04 24.10 3.32
N ASP A 36 8.98 24.91 3.33
CA ASP A 36 8.42 25.55 4.54
C ASP A 36 7.39 24.67 5.26
N SER A 37 6.78 25.20 6.33
CA SER A 37 5.80 24.45 7.12
C SER A 37 4.56 24.04 6.32
N THR A 38 4.13 24.86 5.36
CA THR A 38 2.96 24.57 4.51
C THR A 38 3.26 23.41 3.57
N VAL A 39 4.46 23.40 2.99
CA VAL A 39 4.95 22.29 2.17
C VAL A 39 5.05 21.01 3.00
N VAL A 40 5.61 21.09 4.22
CA VAL A 40 5.68 19.96 5.15
C VAL A 40 4.29 19.39 5.47
N ASP A 41 3.30 20.24 5.77
CA ASP A 41 1.93 19.81 6.07
C ASP A 41 1.25 19.15 4.84
N SER A 42 1.55 19.65 3.64
CA SER A 42 1.09 19.05 2.39
C SER A 42 1.72 17.68 2.13
N VAL A 43 3.00 17.51 2.47
CA VAL A 43 3.68 16.20 2.42
C VAL A 43 3.08 15.25 3.45
N ARG A 44 2.74 15.71 4.66
CA ARG A 44 2.04 14.88 5.66
C ARG A 44 0.67 14.43 5.14
N ALA A 45 -0.10 15.33 4.55
CA ALA A 45 -1.39 15.00 3.95
C ALA A 45 -1.23 13.96 2.83
N PHE A 46 -0.22 14.12 1.97
CA PHE A 46 0.11 13.15 0.93
C PHE A 46 0.47 11.78 1.53
N GLN A 47 1.42 11.74 2.48
CA GLN A 47 1.85 10.52 3.16
C GLN A 47 0.67 9.80 3.81
N GLN A 48 -0.19 10.54 4.50
CA GLN A 48 -1.42 10.01 5.09
C GLN A 48 -2.34 9.40 4.02
N SER A 49 -2.56 10.09 2.90
CA SER A 49 -3.40 9.59 1.80
C SER A 49 -2.87 8.32 1.14
N ARG A 50 -1.54 8.13 1.15
CA ARG A 50 -0.85 6.97 0.56
C ARG A 50 -0.57 5.85 1.57
N GLY A 51 -0.92 6.04 2.84
CA GLY A 51 -0.63 5.09 3.91
C GLY A 51 0.86 4.97 4.25
N LEU A 52 1.65 6.00 3.95
CA LEU A 52 3.06 6.09 4.31
C LEU A 52 3.23 6.60 5.74
N VAL A 53 4.43 6.46 6.29
CA VAL A 53 4.80 7.08 7.57
C VAL A 53 4.62 8.60 7.45
N VAL A 54 3.75 9.18 8.29
CA VAL A 54 3.39 10.60 8.26
C VAL A 54 4.44 11.44 8.99
N SER A 55 5.64 11.50 8.44
CA SER A 55 6.78 12.24 9.03
C SER A 55 6.80 13.73 8.63
N GLY A 56 6.25 14.06 7.46
CA GLY A 56 6.43 15.36 6.80
C GLY A 56 7.82 15.55 6.19
N VAL A 57 8.63 14.49 6.17
CA VAL A 57 9.97 14.44 5.57
C VAL A 57 9.87 13.69 4.25
N VAL A 58 10.53 14.16 3.19
CA VAL A 58 10.57 13.46 1.91
C VAL A 58 11.79 12.57 1.85
N ASP A 59 11.60 11.28 2.13
CA ASP A 59 12.58 10.22 1.91
C ASP A 59 12.41 9.58 0.51
N ALA A 60 13.23 8.57 0.19
CA ALA A 60 13.16 7.89 -1.10
C ALA A 60 11.79 7.26 -1.37
N THR A 61 11.16 6.68 -0.34
CA THR A 61 9.82 6.08 -0.44
C THR A 61 8.76 7.13 -0.74
N THR A 62 8.77 8.25 -0.01
CA THR A 62 7.84 9.37 -0.23
C THR A 62 8.06 9.99 -1.61
N LEU A 63 9.31 10.14 -2.05
CA LEU A 63 9.65 10.68 -3.36
C LEU A 63 9.14 9.78 -4.49
N ASN A 64 9.36 8.46 -4.41
CA ASN A 64 8.85 7.51 -5.39
C ASN A 64 7.32 7.55 -5.47
N ALA A 65 6.63 7.60 -4.34
CA ALA A 65 5.18 7.72 -4.31
C ALA A 65 4.69 9.04 -4.94
N LEU A 66 5.38 10.15 -4.72
CA LEU A 66 5.09 11.43 -5.37
C LEU A 66 5.30 11.36 -6.89
N GLU A 67 6.37 10.71 -7.35
CA GLU A 67 6.65 10.48 -8.77
C GLU A 67 5.54 9.68 -9.46
N GLU A 68 5.07 8.61 -8.81
CA GLU A 68 3.97 7.79 -9.31
C GLU A 68 2.66 8.57 -9.37
N ALA A 69 2.38 9.37 -8.33
CA ALA A 69 1.13 10.14 -8.21
C ALA A 69 1.04 11.30 -9.21
N ARG A 70 2.18 11.79 -9.74
CA ARG A 70 2.17 12.89 -10.70
C ARG A 70 1.45 12.54 -12.01
N TRP A 71 1.42 11.25 -12.38
CA TRP A 71 0.91 10.79 -13.66
C TRP A 71 -0.58 10.47 -13.59
N LYS A 72 -1.37 11.16 -14.41
CA LYS A 72 -2.79 10.85 -14.64
C LYS A 72 -2.94 10.10 -15.97
N LEU A 73 -3.93 9.22 -16.03
CA LEU A 73 -4.22 8.48 -17.26
C LEU A 73 -4.50 9.46 -18.42
N GLY A 74 -3.65 9.40 -19.44
CA GLY A 74 -3.68 10.32 -20.57
C GLY A 74 -2.52 11.31 -20.65
N ASP A 75 -1.74 11.47 -19.58
CA ASP A 75 -0.57 12.35 -19.57
C ASP A 75 0.59 11.82 -20.45
N ARG A 76 0.67 10.50 -20.62
CA ARG A 76 1.68 9.82 -21.43
C ARG A 76 1.11 8.55 -22.07
N SER A 77 1.72 8.12 -23.16
CA SER A 77 1.41 6.84 -23.79
C SER A 77 1.96 5.69 -22.94
N LEU A 78 1.10 4.77 -22.53
CA LEU A 78 1.50 3.60 -21.73
C LEU A 78 1.71 2.38 -22.63
N TYR A 79 2.80 1.66 -22.45
CA TYR A 79 3.10 0.45 -23.22
C TYR A 79 4.09 -0.43 -22.47
N LEU A 80 4.14 -1.71 -22.83
CA LEU A 80 5.14 -2.63 -22.31
C LEU A 80 6.51 -2.24 -22.89
N GLN A 81 7.44 -1.88 -22.00
CA GLN A 81 8.82 -1.57 -22.36
C GLN A 81 9.80 -2.49 -21.62
N PRO A 82 11.04 -2.67 -22.14
CA PRO A 82 12.10 -3.37 -21.41
C PRO A 82 12.38 -2.69 -20.06
N SER A 83 12.91 -3.47 -19.11
CA SER A 83 13.17 -3.02 -17.74
C SER A 83 13.85 -1.63 -17.69
N PRO A 84 13.35 -0.67 -16.87
CA PRO A 84 12.20 -0.81 -15.97
C PRO A 84 10.85 -0.71 -16.69
N MET A 85 9.89 -1.55 -16.29
CA MET A 85 8.50 -1.45 -16.76
C MET A 85 7.89 -0.11 -16.34
N MET A 86 6.94 0.39 -17.12
CA MET A 86 6.23 1.62 -16.74
C MET A 86 5.41 1.39 -15.48
N HIS A 87 5.49 2.31 -14.52
CA HIS A 87 4.70 2.28 -13.30
C HIS A 87 4.10 3.64 -12.96
N GLY A 88 3.03 3.67 -12.18
CA GLY A 88 2.43 4.89 -11.65
C GLY A 88 0.91 4.81 -11.48
N ASP A 89 0.33 5.90 -10.97
CA ASP A 89 -1.10 6.01 -10.73
C ASP A 89 -1.91 5.97 -12.05
N ASP A 90 -1.33 6.43 -13.16
CA ASP A 90 -1.90 6.32 -14.49
C ASP A 90 -2.06 4.87 -14.95
N VAL A 91 -1.07 4.02 -14.66
CA VAL A 91 -1.11 2.59 -14.93
C VAL A 91 -2.12 1.89 -14.03
N ALA A 92 -2.14 2.20 -12.73
CA ALA A 92 -3.14 1.65 -11.79
C ALA A 92 -4.57 2.03 -12.20
N THR A 93 -4.76 3.27 -12.69
CA THR A 93 -6.04 3.74 -13.22
C THR A 93 -6.42 2.95 -14.47
N LEU A 94 -5.50 2.73 -15.41
CA LEU A 94 -5.74 1.91 -16.60
C LEU A 94 -6.17 0.48 -16.22
N GLN A 95 -5.42 -0.17 -15.32
CA GLN A 95 -5.74 -1.51 -14.82
C GLN A 95 -7.14 -1.57 -14.21
N SER A 96 -7.48 -0.60 -13.36
CA SER A 96 -8.79 -0.51 -12.70
C SER A 96 -9.91 -0.38 -13.74
N ARG A 97 -9.75 0.51 -14.73
CA ARG A 97 -10.73 0.76 -15.79
C ARG A 97 -10.95 -0.45 -16.68
N LEU A 98 -9.88 -1.12 -17.09
CA LEU A 98 -9.97 -2.34 -17.89
C LEU A 98 -10.65 -3.47 -17.10
N THR A 99 -10.31 -3.60 -15.81
CA THR A 99 -10.95 -4.57 -14.92
C THR A 99 -12.44 -4.31 -14.73
N GLU A 100 -12.84 -3.04 -14.54
CA GLU A 100 -14.25 -2.62 -14.46
C GLU A 100 -15.04 -3.02 -15.72
N MET A 101 -14.40 -2.99 -16.88
CA MET A 101 -14.98 -3.40 -18.16
C MET A 101 -14.89 -4.91 -18.43
N GLY A 102 -14.31 -5.69 -17.50
CA GLY A 102 -14.21 -7.15 -17.58
C GLY A 102 -12.96 -7.69 -18.26
N PHE A 103 -11.99 -6.84 -18.62
CA PHE A 103 -10.70 -7.28 -19.15
C PHE A 103 -9.77 -7.71 -18.02
N ASN A 104 -9.01 -8.78 -18.23
CA ASN A 104 -8.16 -9.37 -17.20
C ASN A 104 -6.73 -8.82 -17.27
N CYS A 105 -6.45 -7.73 -16.58
CA CYS A 105 -5.09 -7.21 -16.44
C CYS A 105 -4.30 -7.79 -15.25
N GLY A 106 -4.92 -8.63 -14.41
CA GLY A 106 -4.33 -9.10 -13.16
C GLY A 106 -4.68 -8.21 -11.96
N ARG A 107 -3.79 -8.16 -10.96
CA ARG A 107 -3.96 -7.27 -9.80
C ARG A 107 -3.71 -5.83 -10.21
N VAL A 108 -4.43 -4.89 -9.61
CA VAL A 108 -4.11 -3.46 -9.74
C VAL A 108 -2.88 -3.18 -8.90
N ASP A 109 -1.70 -3.31 -9.49
CA ASP A 109 -0.39 -3.10 -8.86
C ASP A 109 0.34 -1.86 -9.40
N GLY A 110 -0.25 -1.15 -10.35
CA GLY A 110 0.33 0.07 -10.92
C GLY A 110 1.50 -0.20 -11.87
N VAL A 111 1.72 -1.44 -12.31
CA VAL A 111 2.83 -1.83 -13.20
C VAL A 111 2.33 -2.29 -14.57
N PHE A 112 2.95 -1.76 -15.63
CA PHE A 112 2.62 -2.13 -17.00
C PHE A 112 3.37 -3.40 -17.41
N GLY A 113 2.84 -4.54 -16.96
CA GLY A 113 3.35 -5.86 -17.30
C GLY A 113 2.66 -6.54 -18.50
N PRO A 114 3.11 -7.75 -18.90
CA PRO A 114 2.56 -8.48 -20.04
C PRO A 114 1.05 -8.74 -19.97
N ARG A 115 0.52 -9.03 -18.76
CA ARG A 115 -0.93 -9.24 -18.57
C ARG A 115 -1.74 -7.97 -18.84
N LEU A 116 -1.20 -6.81 -18.52
CA LEU A 116 -1.86 -5.54 -18.83
C LEU A 116 -1.80 -5.27 -20.33
N GLU A 117 -0.68 -5.58 -21.00
CA GLU A 117 -0.58 -5.47 -22.47
C GLU A 117 -1.63 -6.33 -23.17
N ASP A 118 -1.78 -7.60 -22.77
CA ASP A 118 -2.79 -8.51 -23.32
C ASP A 118 -4.20 -7.95 -23.12
N ALA A 119 -4.51 -7.44 -21.93
CA ALA A 119 -5.79 -6.81 -21.64
C ALA A 119 -6.04 -5.55 -22.49
N VAL A 120 -5.00 -4.75 -22.76
CA VAL A 120 -5.09 -3.60 -23.66
C VAL A 120 -5.36 -4.06 -25.09
N ARG A 121 -4.71 -5.12 -25.57
CA ARG A 121 -4.97 -5.67 -26.92
C ARG A 121 -6.40 -6.18 -27.05
N ASP A 122 -6.90 -6.89 -26.04
CA ASP A 122 -8.29 -7.37 -26.01
C ASP A 122 -9.29 -6.20 -26.01
N PHE A 123 -9.01 -5.16 -25.21
CA PHE A 123 -9.82 -3.94 -25.22
C PHE A 123 -9.81 -3.27 -26.58
N GLN A 124 -8.63 -3.06 -27.17
CA GLN A 124 -8.48 -2.45 -28.50
C GLN A 124 -9.27 -3.21 -29.57
N LYS A 125 -9.23 -4.55 -29.52
CA LYS A 125 -10.01 -5.44 -30.38
C LYS A 125 -11.52 -5.24 -30.18
N SER A 126 -11.98 -5.10 -28.94
CA SER A 126 -13.41 -4.93 -28.63
C SER A 126 -13.99 -3.59 -29.10
N VAL A 127 -13.16 -2.54 -29.18
CA VAL A 127 -13.59 -1.17 -29.53
C VAL A 127 -13.24 -0.78 -30.97
N GLY A 128 -12.56 -1.65 -31.72
CA GLY A 128 -12.23 -1.43 -33.13
C GLY A 128 -11.13 -0.40 -33.38
N VAL A 129 -10.16 -0.25 -32.48
CA VAL A 129 -8.94 0.57 -32.70
C VAL A 129 -7.75 -0.33 -33.06
N ALA A 130 -6.61 0.28 -33.44
CA ALA A 130 -5.40 -0.46 -33.74
C ALA A 130 -4.96 -1.33 -32.54
N ILE A 131 -4.68 -2.61 -32.79
CA ILE A 131 -4.34 -3.61 -31.77
C ILE A 131 -2.82 -3.67 -31.58
N ASP A 132 -2.25 -2.61 -31.05
CA ASP A 132 -0.81 -2.47 -30.85
C ASP A 132 -0.35 -2.74 -29.41
N GLY A 133 -1.28 -2.95 -28.47
CA GLY A 133 -0.99 -3.14 -27.05
C GLY A 133 -0.58 -1.86 -26.32
N LYS A 134 -0.70 -0.70 -26.98
CA LYS A 134 -0.30 0.61 -26.45
C LYS A 134 -1.52 1.44 -26.06
N CYS A 135 -1.49 1.99 -24.86
CA CYS A 135 -2.47 2.97 -24.41
C CYS A 135 -2.08 4.38 -24.91
N GLY A 136 -2.27 4.63 -26.20
CA GLY A 136 -2.13 5.96 -26.81
C GLY A 136 -3.46 6.74 -26.81
N PRO A 137 -3.48 7.95 -27.40
CA PRO A 137 -4.66 8.84 -27.38
C PRO A 137 -5.96 8.20 -27.90
N ALA A 138 -5.87 7.35 -28.93
CA ALA A 138 -7.03 6.62 -29.46
C ALA A 138 -7.62 5.63 -28.44
N THR A 139 -6.76 4.81 -27.82
CA THR A 139 -7.13 3.86 -26.76
C THR A 139 -7.75 4.60 -25.56
N ILE A 140 -7.14 5.71 -25.12
CA ILE A 140 -7.64 6.53 -24.01
C ILE A 140 -9.01 7.12 -24.34
N THR A 141 -9.20 7.65 -25.55
CA THR A 141 -10.48 8.22 -25.98
C THR A 141 -11.59 7.16 -25.97
N ALA A 142 -11.30 5.95 -26.45
CA ALA A 142 -12.24 4.83 -26.40
C ALA A 142 -12.57 4.45 -24.94
N LEU A 143 -11.56 4.37 -24.09
CA LEU A 143 -11.71 4.01 -22.67
C LEU A 143 -12.55 5.04 -21.91
N MET A 144 -12.34 6.33 -22.14
CA MET A 144 -13.11 7.42 -21.52
C MET A 144 -14.57 7.48 -22.01
N ARG A 145 -14.86 7.03 -23.22
CA ARG A 145 -16.25 6.94 -23.72
C ARG A 145 -17.01 5.80 -23.07
N LEU A 146 -16.38 4.64 -22.93
CA LEU A 146 -17.01 3.43 -22.39
C LEU A 146 -17.13 3.45 -20.86
N SER A 147 -16.21 4.10 -20.15
CA SER A 147 -16.24 4.21 -18.69
C SER A 147 -17.46 4.97 -18.15
N ARG A 148 -18.10 5.81 -18.98
CA ARG A 148 -19.35 6.51 -18.62
C ARG A 148 -20.58 5.60 -18.72
N THR A 149 -20.47 4.48 -19.41
CA THR A 149 -21.59 3.56 -19.72
C THR A 149 -21.54 2.31 -18.87
N VAL A 150 -20.34 1.84 -18.52
CA VAL A 150 -20.12 0.64 -17.70
C VAL A 150 -19.63 1.07 -16.33
N SER A 151 -20.50 1.02 -15.33
CA SER A 151 -20.15 1.15 -13.92
C SER A 151 -20.68 -0.08 -13.21
N GLY A 152 -19.83 -0.82 -12.48
CA GLY A 152 -20.38 -1.93 -11.70
C GLY A 152 -19.43 -2.97 -11.14
N GLY A 153 -18.13 -3.00 -11.47
CA GLY A 153 -17.13 -3.83 -10.78
C GLY A 153 -17.44 -5.33 -10.62
N ALA A 154 -18.50 -5.83 -11.25
CA ALA A 154 -19.01 -7.16 -11.03
C ALA A 154 -17.98 -8.23 -11.42
N PRO A 155 -17.21 -8.08 -12.51
CA PRO A 155 -16.18 -9.07 -12.85
C PRO A 155 -15.04 -9.15 -11.82
N SER A 156 -14.56 -8.02 -11.28
CA SER A 156 -13.52 -8.02 -10.23
C SER A 156 -14.06 -8.61 -8.94
N ILE A 157 -15.24 -8.21 -8.49
CA ILE A 157 -15.86 -8.74 -7.26
C ILE A 157 -16.20 -10.23 -7.42
N LEU A 158 -16.70 -10.65 -8.58
CA LEU A 158 -16.96 -12.07 -8.88
C LEU A 158 -15.66 -12.86 -8.95
N ARG A 159 -14.59 -12.29 -9.50
CA ARG A 159 -13.27 -12.93 -9.54
C ARG A 159 -12.64 -13.01 -8.15
N GLU A 160 -12.71 -11.94 -7.37
CA GLU A 160 -12.21 -11.90 -6.00
C GLU A 160 -12.99 -12.85 -5.11
N SER A 161 -14.32 -12.86 -5.21
CA SER A 161 -15.16 -13.85 -4.52
C SER A 161 -14.96 -15.27 -5.03
N ALA A 162 -14.67 -15.50 -6.31
CA ALA A 162 -14.31 -16.81 -6.84
C ALA A 162 -12.91 -17.25 -6.36
N ILE A 163 -11.94 -16.35 -6.26
CA ILE A 163 -10.62 -16.60 -5.67
C ILE A 163 -10.78 -16.90 -4.16
N GLN A 164 -11.62 -16.14 -3.44
CA GLN A 164 -11.91 -16.39 -2.03
C GLN A 164 -12.68 -17.70 -1.82
N LYS A 165 -13.61 -18.07 -2.70
CA LYS A 165 -14.36 -19.34 -2.64
C LYS A 165 -13.52 -20.56 -3.05
N ASN A 166 -12.56 -20.39 -3.99
CA ASN A 166 -11.62 -21.43 -4.40
C ASN A 166 -10.37 -21.51 -3.52
N ARG A 167 -10.16 -20.52 -2.63
CA ARG A 167 -9.30 -20.71 -1.47
C ARG A 167 -10.03 -21.73 -0.58
N GLY A 168 -9.60 -22.99 -0.62
CA GLY A 168 -9.90 -23.99 0.43
C GLY A 168 -9.44 -23.49 1.81
N PRO A 169 -9.28 -24.32 2.85
CA PRO A 169 -8.85 -23.84 4.17
C PRO A 169 -7.43 -23.26 4.08
N ALA A 170 -7.32 -21.98 3.70
CA ALA A 170 -6.11 -21.37 3.11
C ALA A 170 -4.96 -21.18 4.10
N LEU A 171 -5.23 -21.53 5.36
CA LEU A 171 -4.34 -21.36 6.49
C LEU A 171 -3.88 -22.72 7.05
N ALA A 172 -4.47 -23.84 6.62
CA ALA A 172 -4.03 -25.15 7.06
C ALA A 172 -2.57 -25.40 6.62
N ASN A 173 -1.72 -25.82 7.57
CA ASN A 173 -0.27 -26.01 7.42
C ASN A 173 0.55 -24.72 7.24
N LYS A 174 -0.03 -23.55 7.48
CA LYS A 174 0.74 -22.29 7.56
C LYS A 174 1.37 -22.12 8.92
N VAL A 175 2.55 -21.52 8.96
CA VAL A 175 3.22 -21.11 10.20
C VAL A 175 3.03 -19.62 10.37
N ILE A 176 2.37 -19.20 11.45
CA ILE A 176 2.15 -17.79 11.77
C ILE A 176 2.80 -17.48 13.11
N VAL A 177 3.62 -16.41 13.15
CA VAL A 177 4.18 -15.88 14.38
C VAL A 177 3.37 -14.67 14.81
N LEU A 178 2.88 -14.67 16.04
CA LEU A 178 2.20 -13.54 16.67
C LEU A 178 3.20 -12.83 17.58
N ASP A 179 3.42 -11.53 17.33
CA ASP A 179 4.23 -10.66 18.18
C ASP A 179 3.35 -9.68 18.96
N PRO A 180 2.98 -9.99 20.22
CA PRO A 180 2.30 -9.04 21.10
C PRO A 180 3.27 -8.01 21.71
N SER A 181 4.36 -7.72 21.01
CA SER A 181 5.34 -6.68 21.29
C SER A 181 5.84 -6.58 22.74
N PHE A 182 5.40 -5.57 23.50
CA PHE A 182 5.91 -5.23 24.83
C PHE A 182 5.46 -6.21 25.90
N GLY A 183 6.26 -6.47 26.95
CA GLY A 183 5.87 -7.32 28.08
C GLY A 183 6.74 -7.12 29.33
N GLY A 184 6.39 -7.74 30.45
CA GLY A 184 7.15 -7.61 31.69
C GLY A 184 7.28 -6.14 32.15
N LEU A 185 8.51 -5.62 32.27
CA LEU A 185 8.78 -4.23 32.67
C LEU A 185 8.52 -3.22 31.53
N ASP A 186 8.48 -3.69 30.28
CA ASP A 186 8.18 -2.88 29.12
C ASP A 186 6.68 -2.98 28.85
N GLN A 187 5.94 -1.94 29.24
CA GLN A 187 4.48 -1.97 29.24
C GLN A 187 3.84 -1.37 27.98
N GLY A 188 4.64 -0.74 27.12
CA GLY A 188 4.15 0.03 25.98
C GLY A 188 3.29 1.22 26.41
N ASN A 189 2.27 1.54 25.62
CA ASN A 189 1.34 2.62 25.89
C ASN A 189 0.44 2.31 27.09
N CYS A 190 0.43 3.23 28.06
CA CYS A 190 -0.41 3.15 29.25
C CYS A 190 -1.36 4.35 29.32
N GLY A 191 -2.63 4.11 29.62
CA GLY A 191 -3.63 5.17 29.83
C GLY A 191 -5.01 4.61 30.15
N ASN A 192 -5.84 5.39 30.86
CA ASN A 192 -7.20 4.99 31.27
C ASN A 192 -7.27 3.61 31.96
N ASP A 193 -6.30 3.33 32.84
CA ASP A 193 -6.15 2.03 33.53
C ASP A 193 -5.97 0.82 32.61
N VAL A 194 -5.57 1.06 31.35
CA VAL A 194 -5.24 0.05 30.36
C VAL A 194 -3.76 0.10 30.03
N VAL A 195 -3.15 -1.08 29.99
CA VAL A 195 -1.75 -1.29 29.63
C VAL A 195 -1.69 -2.02 28.28
N GLU A 196 -0.97 -1.46 27.32
CA GLU A 196 -0.86 -2.02 25.97
C GLU A 196 -0.43 -3.49 26.01
N SER A 197 0.66 -3.79 26.74
CA SER A 197 1.22 -5.15 26.82
C SER A 197 0.22 -6.21 27.28
N GLU A 198 -0.74 -5.86 28.13
CA GLU A 198 -1.79 -6.76 28.62
C GLU A 198 -2.85 -7.00 27.53
N VAL A 199 -3.30 -5.92 26.88
CA VAL A 199 -4.34 -5.99 25.84
C VAL A 199 -3.84 -6.72 24.60
N VAL A 200 -2.65 -6.37 24.10
CA VAL A 200 -2.10 -7.02 22.89
C VAL A 200 -1.78 -8.50 23.16
N PHE A 201 -1.44 -8.88 24.39
CA PHE A 201 -1.27 -10.27 24.77
C PHE A 201 -2.59 -11.04 24.80
N ASP A 202 -3.64 -10.48 25.41
CA ASP A 202 -4.98 -11.10 25.39
C ASP A 202 -5.50 -11.28 23.95
N ILE A 203 -5.31 -10.28 23.09
CA ILE A 203 -5.65 -10.37 21.66
C ILE A 203 -4.84 -11.49 20.98
N ALA A 204 -3.52 -11.57 21.23
CA ALA A 204 -2.68 -12.61 20.64
C ALA A 204 -3.11 -14.02 21.06
N GLN A 205 -3.46 -14.24 22.33
CA GLN A 205 -3.94 -15.55 22.81
C GLN A 205 -5.29 -15.93 22.18
N ARG A 206 -6.21 -14.97 22.03
CA ARG A 206 -7.49 -15.22 21.34
C ARG A 206 -7.28 -15.52 19.86
N LEU A 207 -6.35 -14.83 19.22
CA LEU A 207 -6.00 -15.04 17.82
C LEU A 207 -5.32 -16.40 17.62
N GLU A 208 -4.38 -16.77 18.50
CA GLU A 208 -3.74 -18.08 18.54
C GLU A 208 -4.78 -19.20 18.55
N GLY A 209 -5.72 -19.18 19.50
CA GLY A 209 -6.76 -20.21 19.60
C GLY A 209 -7.62 -20.33 18.32
N ARG A 210 -7.95 -19.20 17.69
CA ARG A 210 -8.72 -19.17 16.43
C ARG A 210 -7.91 -19.70 15.25
N LEU A 211 -6.62 -19.38 15.17
CA LEU A 211 -5.74 -19.83 14.09
C LEU A 211 -5.40 -21.31 14.22
N LEU A 212 -5.13 -21.81 15.43
CA LEU A 212 -4.94 -23.23 15.70
C LEU A 212 -6.18 -24.05 15.29
N ALA A 213 -7.39 -23.55 15.58
CA ALA A 213 -8.64 -24.18 15.16
C ALA A 213 -8.82 -24.25 13.63
N LEU A 214 -8.09 -23.44 12.87
CA LEU A 214 -8.05 -23.45 11.40
C LEU A 214 -6.91 -24.31 10.83
N GLY A 215 -6.15 -25.01 11.67
CA GLY A 215 -5.03 -25.87 11.26
C GLY A 215 -3.72 -25.13 11.00
N VAL A 216 -3.57 -23.92 11.54
CA VAL A 216 -2.32 -23.13 11.50
C VAL A 216 -1.39 -23.59 12.62
N SER A 217 -0.09 -23.61 12.38
CA SER A 217 0.93 -23.68 13.43
C SER A 217 1.23 -22.26 13.92
N VAL A 218 0.93 -21.96 15.19
CA VAL A 218 1.09 -20.61 15.73
C VAL A 218 2.22 -20.58 16.77
N PHE A 219 3.05 -19.54 16.72
CA PHE A 219 4.07 -19.27 17.72
C PHE A 219 3.91 -17.85 18.25
N LEU A 220 4.04 -17.66 19.56
CA LEU A 220 4.11 -16.33 20.16
C LEU A 220 5.57 -15.94 20.41
N THR A 221 5.93 -14.71 20.11
CA THR A 221 7.29 -14.19 20.40
C THR A 221 7.59 -14.10 21.88
N ARG A 222 6.56 -13.95 22.71
CA ARG A 222 6.66 -13.82 24.17
C ARG A 222 5.49 -14.46 24.90
N GLY A 223 5.70 -14.75 26.18
CA GLY A 223 4.65 -15.02 27.15
C GLY A 223 4.19 -13.74 27.88
N ALA A 224 3.43 -13.92 28.96
CA ALA A 224 2.81 -12.81 29.69
C ALA A 224 3.84 -11.86 30.33
N ASN A 225 4.96 -12.39 30.83
CA ASN A 225 5.84 -11.67 31.75
C ASN A 225 7.24 -11.35 31.20
N ASN A 226 7.50 -11.61 29.92
CA ASN A 226 8.79 -11.33 29.28
C ASN A 226 8.64 -10.35 28.12
N SER A 227 9.69 -9.57 27.83
CA SER A 227 9.80 -8.72 26.64
C SER A 227 11.04 -9.12 25.87
N PRO A 228 10.92 -9.92 24.79
CA PRO A 228 12.05 -10.24 23.93
C PRO A 228 12.47 -9.00 23.15
N SER A 229 13.78 -8.89 22.90
CA SER A 229 14.31 -7.85 22.03
C SER A 229 13.85 -8.05 20.58
N GLU A 230 13.89 -6.98 19.79
CA GLU A 230 13.55 -7.05 18.35
C GLU A 230 14.35 -8.15 17.63
N SER A 231 15.66 -8.27 17.92
CA SER A 231 16.50 -9.32 17.35
C SER A 231 16.03 -10.72 17.73
N GLN A 232 15.57 -10.95 18.98
CA GLN A 232 15.05 -12.25 19.41
C GLN A 232 13.73 -12.61 18.71
N ARG A 233 12.87 -11.61 18.48
CA ARG A 233 11.61 -11.80 17.73
C ARG A 233 11.88 -12.18 16.28
N LEU A 234 12.84 -11.52 15.64
CA LEU A 234 13.28 -11.84 14.28
C LEU A 234 13.91 -13.23 14.18
N ILE A 235 14.74 -13.60 15.15
CA ILE A 235 15.34 -14.95 15.21
C ILE A 235 14.23 -16.01 15.28
N LEU A 236 13.25 -15.85 16.18
CA LEU A 236 12.13 -16.79 16.28
C LEU A 236 11.35 -16.90 14.96
N ALA A 237 11.05 -15.77 14.32
CA ALA A 237 10.33 -15.76 13.05
C ALA A 237 11.08 -16.53 11.94
N ASN A 238 12.39 -16.34 11.87
CA ASN A 238 13.23 -17.03 10.90
C ASN A 238 13.41 -18.53 11.22
N GLU A 239 13.63 -18.88 12.49
CA GLU A 239 13.81 -20.27 12.94
C GLU A 239 12.55 -21.11 12.74
N THR A 240 11.37 -20.51 12.91
CA THR A 240 10.08 -21.17 12.70
C THR A 240 9.69 -21.26 11.22
N ASN A 241 10.45 -20.65 10.30
CA ASN A 241 10.09 -20.50 8.89
C ASN A 241 8.68 -19.91 8.72
N ALA A 242 8.37 -18.86 9.48
CA ALA A 242 7.05 -18.26 9.48
C ALA A 242 6.63 -17.80 8.07
N ASP A 243 5.44 -18.20 7.64
CA ASP A 243 4.80 -17.69 6.42
C ASP A 243 4.34 -16.23 6.61
N LEU A 244 4.02 -15.86 7.86
CA LEU A 244 3.55 -14.53 8.22
C LEU A 244 3.92 -14.21 9.68
N VAL A 245 4.38 -12.98 9.91
CA VAL A 245 4.52 -12.39 11.24
C VAL A 245 3.44 -11.32 11.40
N ILE A 246 2.68 -11.38 12.50
CA ILE A 246 1.67 -10.37 12.86
C ILE A 246 2.13 -9.69 14.13
N SER A 247 2.56 -8.43 14.03
CA SER A 247 2.85 -7.58 15.20
C SER A 247 1.60 -6.81 15.62
N LEU A 248 1.34 -6.78 16.93
CA LEU A 248 0.17 -6.14 17.52
C LEU A 248 0.61 -4.98 18.42
N HIS A 249 0.06 -3.80 18.15
CA HIS A 249 0.31 -2.58 18.90
C HIS A 249 -0.99 -1.83 19.17
N LEU A 250 -0.98 -0.98 20.20
CA LEU A 250 -2.02 0.01 20.45
C LEU A 250 -1.43 1.40 20.33
N ASP A 251 -2.16 2.29 19.66
CA ASP A 251 -1.87 3.72 19.68
C ASP A 251 -2.56 4.41 20.85
N LYS A 252 -1.97 5.53 21.28
CA LYS A 252 -2.55 6.43 22.29
C LYS A 252 -2.78 7.81 21.68
N TYR A 253 -3.98 8.34 21.87
CA TYR A 253 -4.33 9.69 21.42
C TYR A 253 -5.19 10.43 22.45
N HIS A 254 -5.09 11.76 22.46
CA HIS A 254 -5.78 12.60 23.46
C HIS A 254 -7.27 12.83 23.16
N ASN A 255 -7.68 12.68 21.91
CA ASN A 255 -9.07 12.87 21.48
C ASN A 255 -9.90 11.62 21.76
N ASP A 256 -10.92 11.75 22.60
CA ASP A 256 -11.85 10.69 23.00
C ASP A 256 -12.69 10.12 21.83
N LYS A 257 -12.78 10.84 20.72
CA LYS A 257 -13.42 10.37 19.49
C LYS A 257 -12.50 9.50 18.62
N ALA A 258 -11.21 9.40 18.92
CA ALA A 258 -10.29 8.59 18.13
C ALA A 258 -10.59 7.08 18.30
N HIS A 259 -10.91 6.40 17.20
CA HIS A 259 -11.16 4.96 17.16
C HIS A 259 -10.78 4.41 15.78
N GLY A 260 -10.36 3.16 15.71
CA GLY A 260 -10.03 2.50 14.45
C GLY A 260 -8.96 1.42 14.59
N VAL A 261 -8.55 0.88 13.45
CA VAL A 261 -7.43 -0.05 13.32
C VAL A 261 -6.60 0.38 12.10
N ALA A 262 -5.28 0.38 12.25
CA ALA A 262 -4.35 0.55 11.15
C ALA A 262 -3.62 -0.77 10.92
N THR A 263 -3.52 -1.18 9.65
CA THR A 263 -2.78 -2.38 9.26
C THR A 263 -1.68 -1.99 8.30
N TYR A 264 -0.44 -2.26 8.69
CA TYR A 264 0.73 -2.10 7.85
C TYR A 264 1.19 -3.49 7.41
N PHE A 265 1.57 -3.63 6.14
CA PHE A 265 2.14 -4.87 5.64
C PHE A 265 3.43 -4.56 4.87
N TYR A 266 4.44 -5.38 5.11
CA TYR A 266 5.67 -5.35 4.34
C TYR A 266 5.58 -6.40 3.22
N GLY A 267 5.95 -6.04 1.98
CA GLY A 267 5.88 -6.95 0.82
C GLY A 267 4.96 -6.54 -0.33
N SER A 268 4.65 -5.25 -0.49
CA SER A 268 4.16 -4.77 -1.80
C SER A 268 5.30 -4.90 -2.82
N LEU A 269 5.03 -5.50 -3.99
CA LEU A 269 5.97 -5.54 -5.12
C LEU A 269 6.35 -4.14 -5.65
N ALA A 270 5.72 -3.08 -5.16
CA ALA A 270 6.12 -1.70 -5.45
C ALA A 270 7.33 -1.23 -4.61
N HIS A 271 7.73 -1.96 -3.56
CA HIS A 271 8.78 -1.54 -2.63
C HIS A 271 9.66 -2.71 -2.19
N GLY A 272 10.25 -3.39 -3.17
CA GLY A 272 11.30 -4.40 -2.98
C GLY A 272 12.36 -4.28 -4.06
#